data_AF-A0A317MEL3-F1
#
_entry.id   AF-A0A317MEL3-F1
#
_cell.length_a   1.000
_cell.length_b   1.000
_cell.length_c   1.000
_cell.angle_alpha   90.00
_cell.angle_beta   90.00
_cell.angle_gamma   90.00
#
_symmetry.space_group_name_H-M   'P 1'
#
loop_
_entity.id
_entity.type
_entity.pdbx_description
1 polymer ?
#
loop_
_entity_poly.entity_id
_entity_poly.type
_entity_poly.pdbx_seq_one_letter_code
_entity_poly.pdbx_strand_id
1 'polypeptide(L)'
;MIDRYTELLNTFDEITAFEWASFFHDNAARIDTLVSLFEGYNRTVMNTQAKRLRELKRLIRNITNDDHWTDMEGLELTYHHFNPPLHIRGSFHSGVGNALATFSIEISTPTIQAWNHYEDQLINHYTNHEPVIMDNKTILHIATLPGEQEDRILATLMELHFFISSLSFRTFSHSLTSH
;
A
#
# COMPACT_ATOMS: atom_id res chain seq x y z
N MET A 1 -30.27 -3.66 -6.96
CA MET A 1 -29.27 -3.99 -5.91
C MET A 1 -29.66 -3.46 -4.54
N ILE A 2 -30.40 -2.35 -4.44
CA ILE A 2 -30.94 -1.82 -3.17
C ILE A 2 -32.01 -2.76 -2.59
N ASP A 3 -32.85 -3.38 -3.42
CA ASP A 3 -33.99 -4.20 -2.97
C ASP A 3 -33.60 -5.46 -2.17
N ARG A 4 -32.45 -6.07 -2.48
CA ARG A 4 -31.93 -7.24 -1.75
C ARG A 4 -31.42 -6.89 -0.34
N TYR A 5 -30.93 -5.67 -0.13
CA TYR A 5 -30.51 -5.21 1.18
C TYR A 5 -31.71 -4.84 2.06
N THR A 6 -32.74 -4.24 1.46
CA THR A 6 -33.99 -3.93 2.16
C THR A 6 -34.77 -5.19 2.55
N GLU A 7 -34.81 -6.22 1.69
CA GLU A 7 -35.36 -7.54 2.05
C GLU A 7 -34.57 -8.21 3.18
N LEU A 8 -33.23 -8.18 3.12
CA LEU A 8 -32.40 -8.70 4.21
C LEU A 8 -32.77 -8.00 5.52
N LEU A 9 -32.74 -6.66 5.54
CA LEU A 9 -33.00 -5.82 6.72
C LEU A 9 -34.41 -6.03 7.30
N ASN A 10 -35.44 -6.15 6.47
CA ASN A 10 -36.79 -6.46 6.93
C ASN A 10 -36.89 -7.87 7.55
N THR A 11 -36.11 -8.83 7.06
CA THR A 11 -36.02 -10.18 7.65
C THR A 11 -35.28 -10.17 9.00
N PHE A 12 -34.39 -9.20 9.23
CA PHE A 12 -33.68 -9.04 10.51
C PHE A 12 -34.58 -8.50 11.63
N ASP A 13 -35.57 -7.67 11.29
CA ASP A 13 -36.51 -7.05 12.24
C ASP A 13 -37.63 -8.00 12.71
N GLU A 14 -37.90 -9.09 11.97
CA GLU A 14 -38.94 -10.08 12.31
C GLU A 14 -38.46 -11.16 13.28
N ILE A 15 -37.14 -11.31 13.46
CA ILE A 15 -36.54 -12.34 14.33
C ILE A 15 -36.47 -11.80 15.76
N THR A 16 -37.07 -12.53 16.69
CA THR A 16 -37.07 -12.16 18.11
C THR A 16 -35.65 -12.23 18.70
N ALA A 17 -35.40 -11.45 19.76
CA ALA A 17 -34.13 -11.52 20.48
C ALA A 17 -33.82 -12.94 21.00
N PHE A 18 -34.85 -13.74 21.29
CA PHE A 18 -34.70 -15.14 21.69
C PHE A 18 -34.22 -16.03 20.54
N GLU A 19 -34.78 -15.86 19.33
CA GLU A 19 -34.37 -16.63 18.15
C GLU A 19 -32.94 -16.28 17.71
N TRP A 20 -32.56 -15.01 17.79
CA TRP A 20 -31.15 -14.60 17.59
C TRP A 20 -30.22 -15.23 18.62
N ALA A 21 -30.60 -15.18 19.90
CA ALA A 21 -29.80 -15.76 20.96
C ALA A 21 -29.64 -17.27 20.79
N SER A 22 -30.72 -18.00 20.46
CA SER A 22 -30.65 -19.44 20.18
C SER A 22 -29.78 -19.73 18.96
N PHE A 23 -29.97 -19.01 17.85
CA PHE A 23 -29.17 -19.20 16.64
C PHE A 23 -27.67 -19.00 16.89
N PHE A 24 -27.27 -17.90 17.53
CA PHE A 24 -25.86 -17.65 17.82
C PHE A 24 -25.31 -18.59 18.89
N HIS A 25 -26.12 -18.99 19.88
CA HIS A 25 -25.73 -19.99 20.87
C HIS A 25 -25.44 -21.35 20.20
N ASP A 26 -26.38 -21.83 19.37
CA ASP A 26 -26.27 -23.11 18.66
C ASP A 26 -25.12 -23.11 17.64
N ASN A 27 -24.78 -21.94 17.08
CA ASN A 27 -23.70 -21.79 16.10
C ASN A 27 -22.38 -21.26 16.69
N ALA A 28 -22.30 -20.98 18.00
CA ALA A 28 -21.15 -20.31 18.63
C ALA A 28 -19.83 -21.02 18.29
N ALA A 29 -19.77 -22.34 18.49
CA ALA A 29 -18.57 -23.13 18.21
C ALA A 29 -18.16 -23.09 16.72
N ARG A 30 -19.13 -23.03 15.81
CA ARG A 30 -18.84 -22.93 14.36
C ARG A 30 -18.31 -21.54 14.02
N ILE A 31 -18.88 -20.49 14.62
CA ILE A 31 -18.40 -19.11 14.46
C ILE A 31 -16.98 -19.00 15.00
N ASP A 32 -16.70 -19.50 16.20
CA ASP A 32 -15.35 -19.50 16.79
C ASP A 32 -14.34 -20.23 15.92
N THR A 33 -14.75 -21.35 15.32
CA THR A 33 -13.92 -22.10 14.37
C THR A 33 -13.63 -21.27 13.11
N LEU A 34 -14.63 -20.62 12.53
CA LEU A 34 -14.46 -19.76 11.35
C LEU A 34 -13.56 -18.56 11.64
N VAL A 35 -13.74 -17.92 12.80
CA VAL A 35 -12.87 -16.83 13.26
C VAL A 35 -11.43 -17.33 13.39
N SER A 36 -11.22 -18.46 14.07
CA SER A 36 -9.88 -19.05 14.25
C SER A 36 -9.20 -19.40 12.92
N LEU A 37 -9.96 -19.97 11.97
CA LEU A 37 -9.46 -20.27 10.62
C LEU A 37 -9.08 -19.00 9.86
N PHE A 38 -9.91 -17.96 9.95
CA PHE A 38 -9.65 -16.67 9.31
C PHE A 38 -8.41 -15.97 9.91
N GLU A 39 -8.27 -15.97 11.23
CA GLU A 39 -7.09 -15.44 11.91
C GLU A 39 -5.82 -16.21 11.54
N GLY A 40 -5.89 -17.54 11.48
CA GLY A 40 -4.78 -18.40 11.06
C GLY A 40 -4.36 -18.12 9.61
N TYR A 41 -5.34 -17.95 8.71
CA TYR A 41 -5.11 -17.54 7.33
C TYR A 41 -4.43 -16.17 7.24
N ASN A 42 -4.99 -15.15 7.89
CA ASN A 42 -4.43 -13.78 7.86
C ASN A 42 -3.01 -13.74 8.42
N ARG A 43 -2.76 -14.43 9.53
CA ARG A 43 -1.41 -14.53 10.11
C ARG A 43 -0.41 -15.13 9.13
N THR A 44 -0.82 -16.17 8.39
CA THR A 44 0.03 -16.80 7.36
C THR A 44 0.33 -15.84 6.21
N VAL A 45 -0.68 -15.11 5.74
CA VAL A 45 -0.53 -14.08 4.70
C VAL A 45 0.44 -12.99 5.17
N MET A 46 0.19 -12.39 6.33
CA MET A 46 1.00 -11.31 6.89
C MET A 46 2.44 -11.73 7.12
N ASN A 47 2.68 -12.92 7.67
CA ASN A 47 4.03 -13.44 7.87
C ASN A 47 4.78 -13.63 6.55
N THR A 48 4.09 -14.10 5.51
CA THR A 48 4.67 -14.31 4.18
C THR A 48 5.03 -12.97 3.54
N GLN A 49 4.12 -11.99 3.58
CA GLN A 49 4.33 -10.64 3.07
C GLN A 49 5.46 -9.92 3.82
N ALA A 50 5.47 -9.97 5.15
CA ALA A 50 6.49 -9.35 5.99
C ALA A 50 7.89 -9.92 5.72
N LYS A 51 8.01 -11.25 5.56
CA LYS A 51 9.27 -11.89 5.16
C LYS A 51 9.73 -11.37 3.81
N ARG A 52 8.82 -11.29 2.85
CA ARG A 52 9.12 -10.85 1.49
C ARG A 52 9.52 -9.37 1.43
N LEU A 53 8.87 -8.51 2.20
CA LEU A 53 9.22 -7.09 2.31
C LEU A 53 10.60 -6.89 2.93
N ARG A 54 10.99 -7.68 3.94
CA ARG A 54 12.35 -7.67 4.50
C ARG A 54 13.41 -8.03 3.47
N GLU A 55 13.13 -9.03 2.62
CA GLU A 55 14.01 -9.45 1.53
C GLU A 55 14.16 -8.32 0.50
N LEU A 56 13.04 -7.75 0.03
CA LEU A 56 13.05 -6.63 -0.92
C LEU A 56 13.79 -5.41 -0.34
N LYS A 57 13.55 -5.07 0.93
CA LYS A 57 14.28 -4.01 1.65
C LYS A 57 15.78 -4.24 1.59
N ARG A 58 16.24 -5.43 1.94
CA ARG A 58 17.68 -5.77 1.91
C ARG A 58 18.24 -5.61 0.50
N LEU A 59 17.53 -6.09 -0.51
CA LEU A 59 17.98 -6.04 -1.91
C LEU A 59 18.04 -4.60 -2.43
N ILE A 60 16.99 -3.80 -2.23
CA ILE A 60 16.97 -2.43 -2.71
C ILE A 60 18.01 -1.55 -2.00
N ARG A 61 18.23 -1.74 -0.69
CA ARG A 61 19.31 -1.07 0.05
C ARG A 61 20.67 -1.40 -0.52
N ASN A 62 20.92 -2.68 -0.85
CA ASN A 62 22.18 -3.09 -1.45
C ASN A 62 22.38 -2.49 -2.86
N ILE A 63 21.33 -2.41 -3.66
CA ILE A 63 21.37 -1.88 -5.03
C ILE A 63 21.58 -0.36 -5.03
N THR A 64 20.88 0.36 -4.15
CA THR A 64 20.91 1.83 -4.08
C THR A 64 22.01 2.37 -3.16
N ASN A 65 22.63 1.49 -2.35
CA ASN A 65 23.53 1.85 -1.26
C ASN A 65 22.93 2.93 -0.32
N ASP A 66 21.64 2.76 0.01
CA ASP A 66 20.86 3.73 0.78
C ASP A 66 20.07 3.04 1.89
N ASP A 67 20.34 3.38 3.14
CA ASP A 67 19.75 2.74 4.31
C ASP A 67 18.39 3.33 4.75
N HIS A 68 17.87 4.36 4.07
CA HIS A 68 16.59 5.00 4.45
C HIS A 68 15.34 4.18 4.09
N TRP A 69 15.49 3.07 3.38
CA TRP A 69 14.39 2.13 3.13
C TRP A 69 13.94 1.43 4.41
N THR A 70 12.66 1.52 4.79
CA THR A 70 12.09 0.83 5.96
C THR A 70 10.96 -0.12 5.56
N ASP A 71 10.71 -1.15 6.35
CA ASP A 71 9.66 -2.14 6.14
C ASP A 71 8.65 -2.05 7.30
N MET A 72 7.85 -0.98 7.33
CA MET A 72 6.91 -0.62 8.40
C MET A 72 6.15 -1.83 8.94
N GLU A 73 6.67 -2.41 10.02
CA GLU A 73 6.18 -3.62 10.67
C GLU A 73 5.89 -4.81 9.73
N GLY A 74 6.53 -4.85 8.55
CA GLY A 74 6.29 -5.87 7.53
C GLY A 74 4.96 -5.73 6.79
N LEU A 75 4.35 -4.54 6.81
CA LEU A 75 3.15 -4.21 6.03
C LEU A 75 3.50 -3.51 4.71
N GLU A 76 4.43 -2.56 4.77
CA GLU A 76 4.81 -1.72 3.64
C GLU A 76 6.33 -1.52 3.59
N LEU A 77 6.89 -1.54 2.39
CA LEU A 77 8.23 -1.04 2.11
C LEU A 77 8.11 0.46 1.83
N THR A 78 8.82 1.30 2.59
CA THR A 78 8.75 2.75 2.44
C THR A 78 10.14 3.36 2.31
N TYR A 79 10.22 4.48 1.61
CA TYR A 79 11.41 5.33 1.54
C TYR A 79 11.00 6.78 1.80
N HIS A 80 11.62 7.42 2.79
CA HIS A 80 11.25 8.76 3.26
C HIS A 80 12.51 9.58 3.57
N HIS A 81 13.03 10.33 2.59
CA HIS A 81 14.21 11.18 2.80
C HIS A 81 14.14 12.54 2.10
N PHE A 82 12.94 12.98 1.69
CA PHE A 82 12.78 14.18 0.87
C PHE A 82 12.26 15.37 1.67
N ASN A 83 12.71 16.58 1.29
CA ASN A 83 12.18 17.85 1.79
C ASN A 83 11.94 18.80 0.61
N PRO A 84 10.69 19.17 0.27
CA PRO A 84 9.43 18.81 0.93
C PRO A 84 9.13 17.30 0.99
N PRO A 85 8.34 16.80 1.95
CA PRO A 85 8.12 15.36 2.15
C PRO A 85 7.50 14.67 0.94
N LEU A 86 8.14 13.60 0.49
CA LEU A 86 7.68 12.68 -0.54
C LEU A 86 8.08 11.28 -0.12
N HIS A 87 7.23 10.30 -0.37
CA HIS A 87 7.46 8.91 0.01
C HIS A 87 7.29 7.99 -1.18
N ILE A 88 8.19 7.00 -1.29
CA ILE A 88 7.93 5.80 -2.09
C ILE A 88 7.28 4.78 -1.15
N ARG A 89 6.22 4.10 -1.58
CA ARG A 89 5.61 3.00 -0.84
C ARG A 89 5.39 1.79 -1.75
N GLY A 90 5.64 0.62 -1.20
CA GLY A 90 5.44 -0.67 -1.85
C GLY A 90 4.74 -1.65 -0.92
N SER A 91 3.66 -2.30 -1.36
CA SER A 91 2.89 -3.21 -0.53
C SER A 91 2.39 -4.43 -1.31
N PHE A 92 2.31 -5.57 -0.62
CA PHE A 92 1.73 -6.79 -1.20
C PHE A 92 0.22 -6.82 -1.01
N HIS A 93 -0.49 -7.26 -2.03
CA HIS A 93 -1.90 -7.62 -1.95
C HIS A 93 -2.04 -9.13 -2.12
N SER A 94 -2.84 -9.73 -1.25
CA SER A 94 -3.13 -11.16 -1.32
C SER A 94 -4.28 -11.44 -2.29
N GLY A 95 -4.22 -12.59 -2.95
CA GLY A 95 -5.27 -13.17 -3.75
C GLY A 95 -5.67 -14.53 -3.20
N VAL A 96 -6.68 -15.16 -3.81
CA VAL A 96 -7.16 -16.48 -3.38
C VAL A 96 -6.01 -17.50 -3.42
N GLY A 97 -5.57 -17.94 -2.23
CA GLY A 97 -4.47 -18.90 -2.08
C GLY A 97 -3.06 -18.37 -2.37
N ASN A 98 -2.90 -17.07 -2.63
CA ASN A 98 -1.59 -16.46 -2.89
C ASN A 98 -1.39 -15.21 -2.02
N ALA A 99 -0.54 -15.32 -1.00
CA ALA A 99 -0.21 -14.21 -0.11
C ALA A 99 0.55 -13.06 -0.81
N LEU A 100 1.20 -13.35 -1.94
CA LEU A 100 2.02 -12.41 -2.72
C LEU A 100 1.44 -12.22 -4.13
N ALA A 101 0.12 -12.13 -4.27
CA ALA A 101 -0.52 -12.09 -5.59
C ALA A 101 -0.05 -10.89 -6.43
N THR A 102 -0.05 -9.70 -5.84
CA THR A 102 0.47 -8.50 -6.50
C THR A 102 1.29 -7.65 -5.53
N PHE A 103 2.13 -6.80 -6.10
CA PHE A 103 2.91 -5.78 -5.42
C PHE A 103 2.59 -4.41 -6.04
N SER A 104 2.03 -3.51 -5.25
CA SER A 104 1.69 -2.15 -5.67
C SER A 104 2.81 -1.20 -5.27
N ILE A 105 3.18 -0.30 -6.17
CA ILE A 105 4.17 0.76 -5.95
C ILE A 105 3.48 2.10 -6.16
N GLU A 106 3.63 3.00 -5.19
CA GLU A 106 3.07 4.34 -5.21
C GLU A 106 4.06 5.40 -4.73
N ILE A 107 3.88 6.62 -5.21
CA ILE A 107 4.46 7.83 -4.64
C ILE A 107 3.38 8.50 -3.81
N SER A 108 3.74 9.03 -2.64
CA SER A 108 2.81 9.86 -1.88
C SER A 108 3.46 11.07 -1.24
N THR A 109 2.69 12.15 -1.14
CA THR A 109 3.04 13.34 -0.37
C THR A 109 1.98 13.55 0.73
N PRO A 110 2.39 13.93 1.95
CA PRO A 110 1.46 14.09 3.08
C PRO A 110 0.67 15.41 3.04
N THR A 111 1.08 16.36 2.19
CA THR A 111 0.43 17.66 2.02
C THR A 111 0.34 18.02 0.55
N ILE A 112 -0.69 18.80 0.18
CA ILE A 112 -0.82 19.34 -1.18
C ILE A 112 0.33 20.29 -1.54
N GLN A 113 0.89 21.02 -0.56
CA GLN A 113 2.04 21.89 -0.81
C GLN A 113 3.28 21.08 -1.20
N ALA A 114 3.49 19.92 -0.58
CA ALA A 114 4.57 19.03 -0.98
C ALA A 114 4.31 18.40 -2.35
N TRP A 115 3.05 18.06 -2.68
CA TRP A 115 2.69 17.62 -4.04
C TRP A 115 3.02 18.67 -5.10
N ASN A 116 2.52 19.90 -4.92
CA ASN A 116 2.69 20.99 -5.88
C ASN A 116 4.17 21.33 -6.14
N HIS A 117 5.06 21.03 -5.18
CA HIS A 117 6.51 21.22 -5.38
C HIS A 117 7.11 20.27 -6.43
N TYR A 118 6.58 19.05 -6.55
CA TYR A 118 7.07 18.00 -7.45
C TYR A 118 6.16 17.71 -8.64
N GLU A 119 4.97 18.32 -8.68
CA GLU A 119 3.89 17.98 -9.60
C GLU A 119 4.32 17.99 -11.05
N ASP A 120 4.92 19.08 -11.52
CA ASP A 120 5.37 19.22 -12.90
C ASP A 120 6.35 18.10 -13.28
N GLN A 121 7.31 17.77 -12.41
CA GLN A 121 8.29 16.72 -12.73
C GLN A 121 7.65 15.34 -12.69
N LEU A 122 6.75 15.08 -11.74
CA LEU A 122 6.06 13.80 -11.58
C LEU A 122 5.12 13.52 -12.75
N ILE A 123 4.27 14.48 -13.13
CA ILE A 123 3.31 14.32 -14.23
C ILE A 123 4.03 14.24 -15.59
N ASN A 124 5.12 14.98 -15.78
CA ASN A 124 5.89 14.88 -17.03
C ASN A 124 6.64 13.54 -17.16
N HIS A 125 7.03 12.91 -16.05
CA HIS A 125 7.68 11.60 -16.08
C HIS A 125 6.67 10.45 -16.16
N TYR A 126 5.57 10.55 -15.42
CA TYR A 126 4.48 9.57 -15.33
C TYR A 126 3.21 10.07 -16.02
N THR A 127 3.32 10.32 -17.33
CA THR A 127 2.29 11.01 -18.14
C THR A 127 0.94 10.30 -18.23
N ASN A 128 0.89 9.00 -17.95
CA ASN A 128 -0.34 8.20 -18.02
C ASN A 128 -0.92 7.86 -16.63
N HIS A 129 -0.44 8.54 -15.59
CA HIS A 129 -0.81 8.27 -14.21
C HIS A 129 -1.53 9.48 -13.63
N GLU A 130 -2.77 9.27 -13.19
CA GLU A 130 -3.55 10.32 -12.54
C GLU A 130 -3.33 10.28 -11.01
N PRO A 131 -2.99 11.42 -10.38
CA PRO A 131 -2.87 11.48 -8.94
C PRO A 131 -4.25 11.45 -8.28
N VAL A 132 -4.35 10.71 -7.18
CA VAL A 132 -5.53 10.65 -6.32
C VAL A 132 -5.28 11.55 -5.11
N ILE A 133 -6.15 12.55 -4.93
CA ILE A 133 -6.13 13.44 -3.77
C ILE A 133 -7.08 12.88 -2.72
N MET A 134 -6.53 12.54 -1.55
CA MET A 134 -7.27 12.05 -0.39
C MET A 134 -7.02 12.99 0.79
N ASP A 135 -7.98 13.88 1.06
CA ASP A 135 -7.86 14.96 2.05
C ASP A 135 -6.62 15.83 1.79
N ASN A 136 -5.59 15.72 2.63
CA ASN A 136 -4.33 16.43 2.50
C ASN A 136 -3.22 15.61 1.82
N LYS A 137 -3.44 14.30 1.61
CA LYS A 137 -2.45 13.40 1.00
C LYS A 137 -2.70 13.31 -0.51
N THR A 138 -1.65 13.40 -1.31
CA THR A 138 -1.73 13.05 -2.74
C THR A 138 -0.98 11.75 -2.98
N ILE A 139 -1.57 10.85 -3.76
CA ILE A 139 -1.01 9.54 -4.11
C ILE A 139 -0.93 9.43 -5.63
N LEU A 140 0.23 9.07 -6.14
CA LEU A 140 0.41 8.68 -7.53
C LEU A 140 0.71 7.19 -7.58
N HIS A 141 -0.23 6.41 -8.11
CA HIS A 141 0.01 4.99 -8.35
C HIS A 141 1.00 4.84 -9.50
N ILE A 142 2.05 4.04 -9.34
CA ILE A 142 3.10 3.87 -10.37
C ILE A 142 2.90 2.55 -11.11
N ALA A 143 2.75 1.46 -10.36
CA ALA A 143 2.60 0.14 -10.95
C ALA A 143 1.92 -0.82 -9.98
N THR A 144 1.21 -1.79 -10.55
CA THR A 144 0.81 -3.03 -9.89
C THR A 144 1.48 -4.18 -10.64
N LEU A 145 2.39 -4.88 -9.98
CA LEU A 145 3.18 -5.97 -10.55
C LEU A 145 2.78 -7.31 -9.94
N PRO A 146 2.92 -8.44 -10.65
CA PRO A 146 2.80 -9.76 -10.02
C PRO A 146 3.86 -9.94 -8.92
N GLY A 147 3.46 -10.38 -7.74
CA GLY A 147 4.33 -10.35 -6.55
C GLY A 147 5.50 -11.33 -6.60
N GLU A 148 5.44 -12.32 -7.48
CA GLU A 148 6.54 -13.25 -7.77
C GLU A 148 7.65 -12.65 -8.65
N GLN A 149 7.41 -11.52 -9.32
CA GLN A 149 8.35 -10.90 -10.26
C GLN A 149 9.37 -10.00 -9.53
N GLU A 150 10.24 -10.59 -8.70
CA GLU A 150 11.25 -9.87 -7.90
C GLU A 150 12.06 -8.86 -8.71
N ASP A 151 12.62 -9.30 -9.84
CA ASP A 151 13.50 -8.47 -10.67
C ASP A 151 12.76 -7.24 -11.20
N ARG A 152 11.48 -7.38 -11.55
CA ARG A 152 10.68 -6.25 -12.03
C ARG A 152 10.34 -5.30 -10.89
N ILE A 153 9.97 -5.83 -9.73
CA ILE A 153 9.71 -5.03 -8.53
C ILE A 153 10.95 -4.20 -8.18
N LEU A 154 12.13 -4.83 -8.12
CA LEU A 154 13.38 -4.15 -7.81
C LEU A 154 13.77 -3.14 -8.89
N ALA A 155 13.60 -3.47 -10.17
CA ALA A 155 13.89 -2.54 -11.26
C ALA A 155 13.01 -1.28 -11.17
N THR A 156 11.70 -1.44 -10.93
CA THR A 156 10.78 -0.29 -10.77
C THR A 156 11.09 0.52 -9.52
N LEU A 157 11.38 -0.12 -8.38
CA LEU A 157 11.76 0.59 -7.15
C LEU A 157 13.08 1.37 -7.32
N MET A 158 14.04 0.79 -8.05
CA MET A 158 15.34 1.41 -8.33
C MET A 158 15.19 2.61 -9.29
N GLU A 159 14.46 2.46 -10.38
CA GLU A 159 14.14 3.55 -11.31
C GLU A 159 13.48 4.72 -10.57
N LEU A 160 12.48 4.40 -9.74
CA LEU A 160 11.75 5.38 -8.95
C LEU A 160 12.64 6.09 -7.92
N HIS A 161 13.50 5.34 -7.22
CA HIS A 161 14.48 5.91 -6.27
C HIS A 161 15.42 6.89 -6.96
N PHE A 162 16.00 6.51 -8.09
CA PHE A 162 16.92 7.39 -8.82
C PHE A 162 16.22 8.63 -9.38
N PHE A 163 15.02 8.46 -9.93
CA PHE A 163 14.23 9.57 -10.44
C PHE A 163 13.94 10.59 -9.33
N ILE A 164 13.35 10.16 -8.21
CA ILE A 164 12.99 11.10 -7.13
C ILE A 164 14.24 11.69 -6.47
N SER A 165 15.30 10.89 -6.30
CA SER A 165 16.61 11.39 -5.82
C SER A 165 17.19 12.48 -6.72
N SER A 166 16.90 12.45 -8.02
CA SER A 166 17.32 13.51 -8.94
C SER A 166 16.51 14.80 -8.78
N LEU A 167 15.29 14.72 -8.26
CA LEU A 167 14.43 15.88 -8.01
C LEU A 167 14.98 16.73 -6.88
N SER A 168 15.49 16.11 -5.81
CA SER A 168 16.07 16.81 -4.67
C SER A 168 17.42 17.46 -4.98
N PHE A 169 18.21 16.90 -5.92
CA PHE A 169 19.50 17.47 -6.33
C PHE A 169 19.35 18.72 -7.20
N ARG A 170 18.31 18.79 -8.05
CA ARG A 170 18.05 19.94 -8.93
C ARG A 170 17.61 21.18 -8.17
N THR A 171 16.93 21.03 -7.03
CA THR A 171 16.46 22.14 -6.19
C THR A 171 17.60 22.94 -5.57
N PHE A 172 18.76 22.32 -5.31
CA PHE A 172 19.95 23.03 -4.80
C PHE A 172 20.65 23.90 -5.86
N SER A 173 20.51 23.56 -7.15
CA SER A 173 21.20 24.30 -8.23
C SER A 173 20.50 25.61 -8.63
N HIS A 174 19.18 25.72 -8.43
CA HIS A 174 18.42 26.92 -8.81
C HIS A 174 18.52 28.06 -7.78
N SER A 175 18.89 27.79 -6.54
CA SER A 175 19.05 28.82 -5.49
C SER A 175 20.38 29.58 -5.57
N LEU A 176 21.31 29.17 -6.43
CA LEU A 176 22.65 29.79 -6.57
C LEU A 176 22.78 30.77 -7.74
N THR A 177 21.72 31.01 -8.52
CA THR A 177 21.76 31.92 -9.69
C THR A 177 20.90 33.17 -9.56
N SER A 178 20.39 33.50 -8.37
CA SER A 178 19.73 34.79 -8.12
C SER A 178 20.63 35.70 -7.27
N HIS A 179 21.57 36.35 -7.94
CA HIS A 179 22.26 37.55 -7.46
C HIS A 179 21.97 38.71 -8.41
#